data_AF-A0A8T1VH51-F1
#
_entry.id   AF-A0A8T1VH51-F1
#
_cell.length_a   1.000
_cell.length_b   1.000
_cell.length_c   1.000
_cell.angle_alpha   90.00
_cell.angle_beta   90.00
_cell.angle_gamma   90.00
#
_symmetry.space_group_name_H-M   'P 1'
#
loop_
_entity.id
_entity.type
_entity.pdbx_description
1 polymer ?
#
loop_
_entity_poly.entity_id
_entity_poly.type
_entity_poly.pdbx_seq_one_letter_code
_entity_poly.pdbx_strand_id
1 'polypeptide(L)'
;MSVPPTHSTDSSFSFSLPPKAPGLTRKQHQQVKRAAKLRKARAAAKKFSEVSAPVSFEDMQKLLADGYSWASTRAVMAESQLEVRDVQTMVEIRFLRPDEPIPEITGLLEQKKVDEAKAAIPYSVGEVRTYVAWWEEFGCITQEQLSIMERIIVVKNVLRDVSYTLD
;
A
#
# COMPACT_ATOMS: atom_id res chain seq x y z
N MET A 1 24.78 -97.57 -18.33
CA MET A 1 24.94 -96.10 -18.21
C MET A 1 23.57 -95.48 -18.42
N SER A 2 22.96 -94.96 -17.35
CA SER A 2 21.61 -94.38 -17.39
C SER A 2 21.71 -92.86 -17.29
N VAL A 3 21.08 -92.15 -18.22
CA VAL A 3 20.98 -90.67 -18.25
C VAL A 3 19.75 -90.26 -17.41
N PRO A 4 19.80 -89.20 -16.59
CA PRO A 4 18.63 -88.73 -15.86
C PRO A 4 17.79 -87.77 -16.73
N PRO A 5 16.46 -87.70 -16.55
CA PRO A 5 15.63 -86.72 -17.24
C PRO A 5 15.70 -85.36 -16.50
N THR A 6 15.91 -84.29 -17.26
CA THR A 6 15.81 -82.91 -16.80
C THR A 6 14.34 -82.54 -16.56
N HIS A 7 14.01 -82.15 -15.33
CA HIS A 7 12.71 -81.55 -15.02
C HIS A 7 12.59 -80.18 -15.71
N SER A 8 11.65 -80.06 -16.65
CA SER A 8 11.22 -78.79 -17.22
C SER A 8 10.01 -78.26 -16.45
N THR A 9 10.20 -77.21 -15.66
CA THR A 9 9.11 -76.37 -15.15
C THR A 9 9.56 -74.93 -15.10
N ASP A 10 9.47 -74.23 -16.23
CA ASP A 10 9.34 -72.77 -16.23
C ASP A 10 7.84 -72.44 -16.28
N SER A 11 7.24 -72.21 -15.12
CA SER A 11 5.92 -71.58 -15.05
C SER A 11 6.11 -70.08 -15.29
N SER A 12 5.77 -69.62 -16.49
CA SER A 12 5.77 -68.19 -16.81
C SER A 12 4.60 -67.51 -16.08
N PHE A 13 4.92 -66.80 -15.01
CA PHE A 13 3.97 -65.93 -14.31
C PHE A 13 3.96 -64.56 -15.00
N SER A 14 2.88 -64.22 -15.70
CA SER A 14 2.71 -62.92 -16.37
C SER A 14 1.71 -62.06 -15.62
N PHE A 15 2.16 -60.94 -15.06
CA PHE A 15 1.28 -59.91 -14.50
C PHE A 15 0.62 -59.10 -15.62
N SER A 16 -0.72 -59.05 -15.62
CA SER A 16 -1.48 -58.18 -16.52
C SER A 16 -1.44 -56.73 -16.04
N LEU A 17 -1.35 -55.80 -17.00
CA LEU A 17 -1.39 -54.37 -16.71
C LEU A 17 -2.77 -53.98 -16.13
N PRO A 18 -2.80 -53.15 -15.07
CA PRO A 18 -4.06 -52.74 -14.47
C PRO A 18 -4.90 -51.91 -15.46
N PRO A 19 -6.23 -52.03 -15.43
CA PRO A 19 -7.12 -51.33 -16.35
C PRO A 19 -7.00 -49.81 -16.15
N LYS A 20 -6.86 -49.07 -17.25
CA LYS A 20 -6.85 -47.59 -17.25
C LYS A 20 -8.26 -47.11 -16.87
N ALA A 21 -8.44 -46.69 -15.62
CA ALA A 21 -9.70 -46.13 -15.16
C ALA A 21 -10.04 -44.82 -15.92
N PRO A 22 -11.31 -44.62 -16.35
CA PRO A 22 -11.77 -43.40 -17.00
C PRO A 22 -11.92 -42.30 -15.93
N GLY A 23 -10.81 -41.67 -15.56
CA GLY A 23 -10.80 -40.63 -14.55
C GLY A 23 -9.49 -39.85 -14.56
N LEU A 24 -9.57 -38.60 -14.09
CA LEU A 24 -8.38 -37.76 -13.89
C LEU A 24 -7.42 -38.47 -12.94
N THR A 25 -6.21 -38.72 -13.42
CA THR A 25 -5.14 -39.30 -12.61
C THR A 25 -4.90 -38.43 -11.37
N ARG A 26 -4.36 -39.03 -10.30
CA ARG A 26 -4.06 -38.31 -9.04
C ARG A 26 -3.25 -37.03 -9.27
N LYS A 27 -2.31 -37.05 -10.22
CA LYS A 27 -1.50 -35.88 -10.60
C LYS A 27 -2.35 -34.77 -11.24
N GLN A 28 -3.27 -35.12 -12.13
CA GLN A 28 -4.17 -34.14 -12.76
C GLN A 28 -5.16 -33.56 -11.75
N HIS A 29 -5.72 -34.38 -10.85
CA HIS A 29 -6.53 -33.91 -9.73
C HIS A 29 -5.77 -32.90 -8.86
N GLN A 30 -4.49 -33.14 -8.60
CA GLN A 30 -3.65 -32.23 -7.84
C GLN A 30 -3.37 -30.93 -8.58
N GLN A 31 -3.17 -30.97 -9.91
CA GLN A 31 -3.05 -29.76 -10.73
C GLN A 31 -4.32 -28.91 -10.71
N VAL A 32 -5.50 -29.53 -10.86
CA VAL A 32 -6.78 -28.82 -10.82
C VAL A 32 -6.99 -28.16 -9.45
N LYS A 33 -6.70 -28.86 -8.36
CA LYS A 33 -6.75 -28.29 -7.00
C LYS A 33 -5.80 -27.11 -6.82
N ARG A 34 -4.57 -27.21 -7.33
CA ARG A 34 -3.58 -26.11 -7.29
C ARG A 34 -4.05 -24.90 -8.10
N ALA A 35 -4.56 -25.12 -9.30
CA ALA A 35 -5.09 -24.05 -10.16
C ALA A 35 -6.31 -23.36 -9.54
N ALA A 36 -7.20 -24.13 -8.89
CA ALA A 36 -8.35 -23.59 -8.16
C ALA A 36 -7.90 -22.74 -6.95
N LYS A 37 -6.90 -23.20 -6.20
CA LYS A 37 -6.32 -22.42 -5.08
C LYS A 37 -5.69 -21.12 -5.57
N LEU A 38 -4.96 -21.17 -6.68
CA LEU A 38 -4.34 -19.99 -7.29
C LEU A 38 -5.38 -18.99 -7.79
N ARG A 39 -6.46 -19.47 -8.44
CA ARG A 39 -7.58 -18.61 -8.86
C ARG A 39 -8.28 -17.95 -7.67
N LYS A 40 -8.53 -18.70 -6.59
CA LYS A 40 -9.12 -18.14 -5.35
C LYS A 40 -8.22 -17.07 -4.73
N ALA A 41 -6.91 -17.31 -4.66
CA ALA A 41 -5.95 -16.32 -4.16
C ALA A 41 -5.93 -15.05 -5.02
N ARG A 42 -5.91 -15.18 -6.36
CA ARG A 42 -5.98 -14.05 -7.27
C ARG A 42 -7.30 -13.28 -7.17
N ALA A 43 -8.43 -13.98 -7.04
CA ALA A 43 -9.73 -13.35 -6.86
C ALA A 43 -9.83 -12.61 -5.52
N ALA A 44 -9.24 -13.17 -4.44
CA ALA A 44 -9.16 -12.48 -3.16
C ALA A 44 -8.28 -11.22 -3.27
N ALA A 45 -7.09 -11.31 -3.87
CA ALA A 45 -6.23 -10.16 -4.10
C ALA A 45 -6.90 -9.06 -4.94
N LYS A 46 -7.67 -9.44 -5.98
CA LYS A 46 -8.44 -8.47 -6.79
C LYS A 46 -9.53 -7.77 -5.98
N LYS A 47 -10.20 -8.49 -5.08
CA LYS A 47 -11.19 -7.88 -4.17
C LYS A 47 -10.53 -6.91 -3.19
N PHE A 48 -9.32 -7.21 -2.72
CA PHE A 48 -8.57 -6.28 -1.87
C PHE A 48 -8.14 -5.03 -2.64
N SER A 49 -7.72 -5.14 -3.91
CA SER A 49 -7.39 -3.96 -4.72
C SER A 49 -8.61 -3.10 -5.07
N GLU A 50 -9.80 -3.71 -5.21
CA GLU A 50 -11.06 -2.99 -5.50
C GLU A 50 -11.66 -2.30 -4.26
N VAL A 51 -11.29 -2.72 -3.05
CA VAL A 51 -11.81 -2.19 -1.76
C VAL A 51 -10.75 -1.33 -1.04
N SER A 52 -9.56 -1.18 -1.61
CA SER A 52 -8.52 -0.34 -1.01
C SER A 52 -9.02 1.10 -0.95
N ALA A 53 -9.19 1.60 0.27
CA ALA A 53 -9.42 3.01 0.51
C ALA A 53 -8.24 3.82 -0.08
N PRO A 54 -8.49 5.03 -0.59
CA PRO A 54 -7.41 5.92 -0.99
C PRO A 54 -6.50 6.17 0.21
N VAL A 55 -5.19 6.20 -0.04
CA VAL A 55 -4.18 6.46 0.98
C VAL A 55 -4.45 7.82 1.62
N SER A 56 -4.63 7.84 2.94
CA SER A 56 -4.94 9.04 3.70
C SER A 56 -3.68 9.86 4.03
N PHE A 57 -3.87 11.09 4.52
CA PHE A 57 -2.78 11.91 5.05
C PHE A 57 -2.06 11.22 6.22
N GLU A 58 -2.81 10.55 7.10
CA GLU A 58 -2.26 9.84 8.25
C GLU A 58 -1.40 8.64 7.83
N ASP A 59 -1.80 7.92 6.78
CA ASP A 59 -1.02 6.79 6.24
C ASP A 59 0.31 7.28 5.67
N MET A 60 0.31 8.42 4.96
CA MET A 60 1.54 9.04 4.47
C MET A 60 2.42 9.55 5.62
N GLN A 61 1.83 10.11 6.67
CA GLN A 61 2.58 10.51 7.86
C GLN A 61 3.28 9.30 8.50
N LYS A 62 2.55 8.21 8.71
CA LYS A 62 3.12 6.95 9.25
C LYS A 62 4.24 6.43 8.36
N LEU A 63 4.03 6.44 7.05
CA LEU A 63 5.04 6.05 6.06
C LEU A 63 6.26 6.99 6.00
N LEU A 64 6.17 8.20 6.54
CA LEU A 64 7.34 9.08 6.62
C LEU A 64 7.95 9.06 8.03
N ALA A 65 7.24 8.57 9.04
CA ALA A 65 7.74 8.51 10.40
C ALA A 65 8.90 7.50 10.56
N ASP A 66 8.80 6.33 9.94
CA ASP A 66 9.83 5.27 10.03
C ASP A 66 10.81 5.24 8.86
N GLY A 67 11.83 4.38 8.95
CA GLY A 67 12.79 4.15 7.86
C GLY A 67 12.20 3.24 6.79
N TYR A 68 11.62 3.81 5.74
CA TYR A 68 11.01 3.05 4.64
C TYR A 68 11.90 2.93 3.40
N SER A 69 11.62 1.89 2.60
CA SER A 69 12.26 1.71 1.30
C SER A 69 11.65 2.66 0.25
N TRP A 70 12.50 3.16 -0.64
CA TRP A 70 12.11 4.04 -1.74
C TRP A 70 10.94 3.50 -2.59
N ALA A 71 10.95 2.20 -2.89
CA ALA A 71 9.90 1.55 -3.68
C ALA A 71 8.54 1.60 -2.98
N SER A 72 8.53 1.40 -1.66
CA SER A 72 7.30 1.48 -0.84
C SER A 72 6.77 2.91 -0.79
N THR A 73 7.64 3.89 -0.55
CA THR A 73 7.24 5.30 -0.50
C THR A 73 6.70 5.80 -1.83
N ARG A 74 7.33 5.42 -2.95
CA ARG A 74 6.85 5.78 -4.29
C ARG A 74 5.45 5.25 -4.59
N ALA A 75 5.20 3.97 -4.30
CA ALA A 75 3.91 3.35 -4.56
C ALA A 75 2.79 4.04 -3.78
N VAL A 76 2.98 4.24 -2.48
CA VAL A 76 1.97 4.86 -1.61
C VAL A 76 1.74 6.33 -1.96
N MET A 77 2.80 7.09 -2.28
CA MET A 77 2.68 8.48 -2.70
C MET A 77 1.95 8.63 -4.04
N ALA A 78 2.12 7.66 -4.96
CA ALA A 78 1.40 7.63 -6.23
C ALA A 78 -0.08 7.21 -6.07
N GLU A 79 -0.39 6.35 -5.10
CA GLU A 79 -1.76 5.94 -4.76
C GLU A 79 -2.53 7.01 -3.96
N SER A 80 -1.83 7.98 -3.37
CA SER A 80 -2.47 9.09 -2.65
C SER A 80 -3.30 9.96 -3.60
N GLN A 81 -4.61 10.02 -3.34
CA GLN A 81 -5.56 10.88 -4.07
C GLN A 81 -5.71 12.26 -3.42
N LEU A 82 -4.79 12.67 -2.53
CA LEU A 82 -4.85 14.02 -1.96
C LEU A 82 -4.59 15.04 -3.05
N GLU A 83 -5.65 15.70 -3.49
CA GLU A 83 -5.58 16.80 -4.44
C GLU A 83 -4.85 17.99 -3.81
N VAL A 84 -4.00 18.61 -4.61
CA VAL A 84 -3.38 19.89 -4.24
C VAL A 84 -4.44 20.97 -4.43
N ARG A 85 -4.80 21.65 -3.36
CA ARG A 85 -5.73 22.77 -3.38
C ARG A 85 -4.94 24.08 -3.51
N ASP A 86 -5.25 24.83 -4.56
CA ASP A 86 -4.84 26.22 -4.69
C ASP A 86 -5.79 27.08 -3.85
N VAL A 87 -5.25 27.68 -2.80
CA VAL A 87 -6.00 28.51 -1.86
C VAL A 87 -5.56 29.95 -2.07
N GLN A 88 -6.42 30.78 -2.65
CA GLN A 88 -6.05 32.15 -3.03
C GLN A 88 -6.20 33.13 -1.87
N THR A 89 -7.00 32.77 -0.87
CA THR A 89 -7.25 33.59 0.31
C THR A 89 -6.00 33.76 1.18
N MET A 90 -5.97 34.87 1.93
CA MET A 90 -4.91 35.16 2.90
C MET A 90 -5.07 34.25 4.11
N VAL A 91 -3.95 33.82 4.71
CA VAL A 91 -3.98 33.03 5.94
C VAL A 91 -4.49 33.87 7.11
N GLU A 92 -5.47 33.34 7.83
CA GLU A 92 -5.89 33.89 9.12
C GLU A 92 -5.40 33.00 10.25
N ILE A 93 -4.95 33.61 11.35
CA ILE A 93 -4.51 32.87 12.53
C ILE A 93 -5.62 32.87 13.56
N ARG A 94 -6.04 31.68 13.98
CA ARG A 94 -7.05 31.50 15.02
C ARG A 94 -6.56 30.56 16.11
N PHE A 95 -7.20 30.64 17.27
CA PHE A 95 -7.03 29.68 18.34
C PHE A 95 -7.92 28.47 18.11
N LEU A 96 -7.34 27.26 18.24
CA LEU A 96 -8.13 26.05 18.37
C LEU A 96 -8.72 26.02 19.78
N ARG A 97 -10.05 25.85 19.87
CA ARG A 97 -10.70 25.75 21.18
C ARG A 97 -10.38 24.38 21.80
N PRO A 98 -10.28 24.25 23.13
CA PRO A 98 -9.99 22.96 23.78
C PRO A 98 -10.97 21.84 23.44
N ASP A 99 -12.23 22.19 23.16
CA ASP A 99 -13.30 21.25 22.82
C ASP A 99 -13.42 21.00 21.30
N GLU A 100 -12.61 21.67 20.49
CA GLU A 100 -12.62 21.52 19.04
C GLU A 100 -11.64 20.41 18.63
N PRO A 101 -12.08 19.43 17.81
CA PRO A 101 -11.19 18.38 17.35
C PRO A 101 -10.09 18.95 16.45
N ILE A 102 -8.94 18.27 16.43
CA ILE A 102 -7.89 18.56 15.45
C ILE A 102 -8.48 18.36 14.04
N PRO A 103 -8.29 19.32 13.11
CA PRO A 103 -8.87 19.23 11.78
C PRO A 103 -8.35 18.03 11.00
N GLU A 104 -9.24 17.36 10.28
CA GLU A 104 -8.88 16.29 9.35
C GLU A 104 -8.37 16.89 8.03
N ILE A 105 -7.19 16.43 7.59
CA ILE A 105 -6.59 16.91 6.35
C ILE A 105 -7.14 16.13 5.16
N THR A 106 -7.95 16.82 4.36
CA THR A 106 -8.62 16.25 3.18
C THR A 106 -7.89 16.54 1.86
N GLY A 107 -6.89 17.43 1.89
CA GLY A 107 -6.11 17.83 0.71
C GLY A 107 -4.75 18.42 1.09
N LEU A 108 -3.87 18.57 0.11
CA LEU A 108 -2.57 19.20 0.29
C LEU A 108 -2.63 20.67 -0.14
N LEU A 109 -1.93 21.54 0.57
CA LEU A 109 -1.69 22.92 0.14
C LEU A 109 -0.48 22.98 -0.78
N GLU A 110 -0.39 24.03 -1.60
CA GLU A 110 0.84 24.35 -2.31
C GLU A 110 1.98 24.72 -1.33
N GLN A 111 3.23 24.41 -1.70
CA GLN A 111 4.41 24.68 -0.87
C GLN A 111 4.45 26.14 -0.40
N LYS A 112 4.16 27.10 -1.28
CA LYS A 112 4.15 28.53 -0.96
C LYS A 112 3.15 28.87 0.15
N LYS A 113 1.98 28.23 0.15
CA LYS A 113 0.93 28.44 1.16
C LYS A 113 1.29 27.77 2.48
N VAL A 114 1.95 26.62 2.44
CA VAL A 114 2.53 25.98 3.63
C VAL A 114 3.55 26.91 4.28
N ASP A 115 4.45 27.50 3.50
CA ASP A 115 5.47 28.42 3.99
C ASP A 115 4.86 29.70 4.58
N GLU A 116 3.87 30.29 3.91
CA GLU A 116 3.10 31.45 4.38
C GLU A 116 2.45 31.18 5.74
N ALA A 117 1.78 30.02 5.87
CA ALA A 117 1.09 29.64 7.09
C ALA A 117 2.05 29.38 8.25
N LYS A 118 3.16 28.68 7.99
CA LYS A 118 4.19 28.43 9.00
C LYS A 118 4.83 29.73 9.50
N ALA A 119 5.00 30.72 8.62
CA ALA A 119 5.53 32.03 9.00
C ALA A 119 4.53 32.88 9.79
N ALA A 120 3.23 32.70 9.52
CA ALA A 120 2.16 33.44 10.20
C ALA A 120 1.83 32.89 11.59
N ILE A 121 1.97 31.57 11.81
CA ILE A 121 1.73 30.96 13.13
C ILE A 121 2.79 31.46 14.12
N PRO A 122 2.39 32.07 15.26
CA PRO A 122 3.34 32.54 16.27
C PRO A 122 4.15 31.39 16.86
N TYR A 123 5.46 31.58 16.97
CA TYR A 123 6.32 30.64 17.70
C TYR A 123 6.19 30.89 19.21
N SER A 124 5.32 30.15 19.89
CA SER A 124 5.16 30.26 21.34
C SER A 124 5.78 29.05 22.06
N VAL A 125 6.89 29.26 22.76
CA VAL A 125 7.45 28.26 23.68
C VAL A 125 6.70 28.38 25.01
N GLY A 126 5.77 27.46 25.27
CA GLY A 126 5.11 27.31 26.58
C GLY A 126 3.68 27.84 26.71
N GLU A 127 3.00 28.20 25.62
CA GLU A 127 1.57 28.52 25.68
C GLU A 127 0.71 27.24 25.65
N VAL A 128 -0.34 27.22 26.49
CA VAL A 128 -1.36 26.15 26.55
C VAL A 128 -2.29 26.19 25.33
N ARG A 129 -2.19 27.23 24.49
CA ARG A 129 -3.10 27.48 23.38
C ARG A 129 -2.49 27.02 22.06
N THR A 130 -3.23 26.21 21.32
CA THR A 130 -2.84 25.76 19.99
C THR A 130 -3.30 26.77 18.94
N TYR A 131 -2.35 27.40 18.26
CA TYR A 131 -2.63 28.23 17.08
C TYR A 131 -2.85 27.34 15.85
N VAL A 132 -3.81 27.72 15.01
CA VAL A 132 -4.05 27.10 13.72
C VAL A 132 -4.16 28.16 12.64
N ALA A 133 -3.61 27.84 11.48
CA ALA A 133 -3.84 28.60 10.26
C ALA A 133 -5.22 28.23 9.70
N TRP A 134 -5.97 29.22 9.23
CA TRP A 134 -7.31 29.05 8.69
C TRP A 134 -7.46 29.75 7.34
N TRP A 135 -8.18 29.07 6.45
CA TRP A 135 -8.70 29.61 5.20
C TRP A 135 -10.14 29.15 5.01
N GLU A 136 -10.96 29.97 4.35
CA GLU A 136 -12.36 29.65 4.07
C GLU A 136 -12.50 28.40 3.17
N GLU A 137 -11.62 28.25 2.19
CA GLU A 137 -11.66 27.18 1.17
C GLU A 137 -11.05 25.85 1.63
N PHE A 138 -10.15 25.91 2.63
CA PHE A 138 -9.39 24.75 3.09
C PHE A 138 -9.81 24.30 4.50
N GLY A 139 -10.26 25.22 5.33
CA GLY A 139 -10.48 24.99 6.75
C GLY A 139 -9.23 25.35 7.56
N CYS A 140 -9.02 24.63 8.67
CA CYS A 140 -7.91 24.89 9.58
C CYS A 140 -6.82 23.82 9.51
N ILE A 141 -5.60 24.20 9.87
CA ILE A 141 -4.44 23.31 9.93
C ILE A 141 -3.51 23.71 11.08
N THR A 142 -2.97 22.72 11.79
CA THR A 142 -2.00 22.96 12.87
C THR A 142 -0.57 23.12 12.34
N GLN A 143 0.32 23.67 13.16
CA GLN A 143 1.75 23.77 12.84
C GLN A 143 2.40 22.39 12.59
N GLU A 144 2.00 21.38 13.35
CA GLU A 144 2.48 20.00 13.18
C GLU A 144 2.03 19.43 11.84
N GLN A 145 0.75 19.58 11.49
CA GLN A 145 0.20 19.15 10.21
C GLN A 145 0.85 19.86 9.04
N LEU A 146 1.13 21.17 9.14
CA LEU A 146 1.89 21.92 8.13
C LEU A 146 3.30 21.34 7.93
N SER A 147 3.97 20.96 9.02
CA SER A 147 5.33 20.37 8.96
C SER A 147 5.32 18.99 8.30
N ILE A 148 4.30 18.17 8.57
CA ILE A 148 4.10 16.88 7.91
C ILE A 148 3.79 17.09 6.42
N MET A 149 2.93 18.05 6.11
CA MET A 149 2.53 18.38 4.74
C MET A 149 3.73 18.84 3.90
N GLU A 150 4.56 19.74 4.42
CA GLU A 150 5.84 20.13 3.81
C GLU A 150 6.71 18.91 3.50
N ARG A 151 6.85 17.99 4.46
CA ARG A 151 7.64 16.77 4.27
C ARG A 151 7.09 15.89 3.15
N ILE A 152 5.76 15.74 3.08
CA ILE A 152 5.08 15.00 2.00
C ILE A 152 5.38 15.65 0.64
N ILE A 153 5.27 16.98 0.55
CA ILE A 153 5.52 17.72 -0.70
C ILE A 153 6.98 17.55 -1.14
N VAL A 154 7.93 17.72 -0.22
CA VAL A 154 9.37 17.54 -0.49
C VAL A 154 9.64 16.12 -0.99
N VAL A 155 9.11 15.10 -0.32
CA VAL A 155 9.30 13.70 -0.74
C VAL A 155 8.66 13.44 -2.10
N LYS A 156 7.46 13.97 -2.39
CA LYS A 156 6.83 13.86 -3.71
C LYS A 156 7.69 14.48 -4.81
N ASN A 157 8.30 15.64 -4.55
CA ASN A 157 9.20 16.30 -5.51
C ASN A 157 10.47 15.48 -5.74
N VAL A 158 11.12 15.00 -4.68
CA VAL A 158 12.31 14.13 -4.80
C VAL A 158 11.98 12.83 -5.54
N LEU A 159 10.82 12.22 -5.27
CA LEU A 159 10.33 11.04 -6.01
C LEU A 159 10.16 11.31 -7.49
N ARG A 160 9.63 12.47 -7.84
CA ARG A 160 9.45 12.91 -9.22
C ARG A 160 10.79 13.12 -9.92
N ASP A 161 11.72 13.83 -9.29
CA ASP A 161 13.05 14.13 -9.85
C ASP A 161 13.89 12.88 -10.08
N VAL A 162 13.88 11.95 -9.11
CA VAL A 162 14.55 10.66 -9.24
C VAL A 162 13.91 9.79 -10.32
N SER A 163 12.58 9.87 -10.50
CA SER A 163 11.91 9.15 -11.59
C SER A 163 12.36 9.68 -12.95
N TYR A 164 12.46 11.00 -13.14
CA TYR A 164 12.97 11.60 -14.38
C TYR A 164 14.43 11.28 -14.70
N THR A 165 15.23 10.92 -13.70
CA THR A 165 16.67 10.61 -13.88
C THR A 165 16.96 9.12 -14.07
N LEU A 166 16.00 8.25 -13.75
CA LEU A 166 16.12 6.80 -13.88
C LEU A 166 15.33 6.21 -15.06
N ASP A 167 14.48 7.01 -15.70
CA ASP A 167 13.84 6.72 -17.01
C ASP A 167 14.79 7.07 -18.17
#